data_AF-A0A3P6UXR5-F1
#
_entry.id   AF-A0A3P6UXR5-F1
#
_cell.length_a   1.000
_cell.length_b   1.000
_cell.length_c   1.000
_cell.angle_alpha   90.00
_cell.angle_beta   90.00
_cell.angle_gamma   90.00
#
_symmetry.space_group_name_H-M   'P 1'
#
loop_
_entity.id
_entity.type
_entity.pdbx_description
1 polymer ?
#
loop_
_entity_poly.entity_id
_entity_poly.type
_entity_poly.pdbx_seq_one_letter_code
_entity_poly.pdbx_strand_id
1 'polypeptide(L)'
;MTSDPLISVVELAEQYKGEFENVIRELVKRVAIFANSTGKIRTYQQFNRELLKQRDEMVLKIQDTQSTLRDLDTTKLLRVFSWMAVMLLGLSFGAFFGGILSSSLLEFFISASDAALLAYLVLPLTVYYFLHLPLEITAKDDFVRRYALFSFAVFEGLLTGYIFSDKDLIGKPPIAALTPMSIALIPHFGSSIIGRDHAKLVCFTIGGGFLLHLSLGAIIDLSLPYILLAGLYGLIGFTVLQLYVNSAGKDRSQTITHMYQLSFACAVILSQALVYVIFGFDVKEFTETA
;
A
#
# COMPACT_ATOMS: atom_id res chain seq x y z
N MET A 1 -32.93 -18.71 -35.86
CA MET A 1 -31.64 -18.03 -36.01
C MET A 1 -31.00 -18.00 -34.64
N THR A 2 -30.02 -18.88 -34.43
CA THR A 2 -29.28 -19.02 -33.17
C THR A 2 -28.19 -17.94 -33.14
N SER A 3 -28.36 -16.91 -32.32
CA SER A 3 -27.31 -15.92 -32.04
C SER A 3 -26.16 -16.62 -31.33
N ASP A 4 -24.99 -16.61 -31.94
CA ASP A 4 -23.79 -17.26 -31.41
C ASP A 4 -23.33 -16.52 -30.13
N PRO A 5 -23.33 -17.16 -28.96
CA PRO A 5 -23.04 -16.50 -27.69
C PRO A 5 -21.63 -15.89 -27.64
N LEU A 6 -20.70 -16.38 -28.46
CA LEU A 6 -19.34 -15.83 -28.56
C LEU A 6 -19.32 -14.43 -29.20
N ILE A 7 -20.18 -14.19 -30.18
CA ILE A 7 -20.30 -12.89 -30.89
C ILE A 7 -20.85 -11.82 -29.93
N SER A 8 -21.83 -12.20 -29.09
CA SER A 8 -22.43 -11.32 -28.09
C SER A 8 -21.44 -10.87 -27.01
N VAL A 9 -20.55 -11.77 -26.56
CA VAL A 9 -19.51 -11.43 -25.57
C VAL A 9 -18.45 -10.50 -26.15
N VAL A 10 -18.06 -10.71 -27.40
CA VAL A 10 -17.09 -9.84 -28.09
C VAL A 10 -17.66 -8.44 -28.31
N GLU A 11 -18.93 -8.32 -28.74
CA GLU A 11 -19.61 -7.02 -28.87
C GLU A 11 -19.68 -6.27 -27.53
N LEU A 12 -19.98 -6.99 -26.44
CA LEU A 12 -20.03 -6.38 -25.11
C LEU A 12 -18.65 -5.90 -24.63
N ALA A 13 -17.59 -6.67 -24.93
CA ALA A 13 -16.22 -6.29 -24.60
C ALA A 13 -15.75 -5.06 -25.41
N GLU A 14 -16.09 -5.00 -26.70
CA GLU A 14 -15.81 -3.82 -27.54
C GLU A 14 -16.58 -2.59 -27.07
N GLN A 15 -17.83 -2.76 -26.65
CA GLN A 15 -18.62 -1.69 -26.05
C GLN A 15 -17.96 -1.14 -24.78
N TYR A 16 -17.62 -2.00 -23.82
CA TYR A 16 -16.97 -1.57 -22.57
C TYR A 16 -15.61 -0.93 -22.81
N LYS A 17 -14.84 -1.44 -23.78
CA LYS A 17 -13.59 -0.81 -24.21
C LYS A 17 -13.83 0.61 -24.74
N GLY A 18 -14.83 0.80 -25.59
CA GLY A 18 -15.20 2.11 -26.13
C GLY A 18 -15.67 3.10 -25.06
N GLU A 19 -16.45 2.63 -24.08
CA GLU A 19 -16.89 3.42 -22.94
C GLU A 19 -15.70 3.85 -22.06
N PHE A 20 -14.79 2.92 -21.76
CA PHE A 20 -13.59 3.18 -20.99
C PHE A 20 -12.67 4.22 -21.67
N GLU A 21 -12.45 4.08 -22.98
CA GLU A 21 -11.66 5.06 -23.74
C GLU A 21 -12.30 6.46 -23.73
N ASN A 22 -13.63 6.55 -23.77
CA ASN A 22 -14.34 7.83 -23.68
C ASN A 22 -14.14 8.50 -22.32
N VAL A 23 -14.18 7.74 -21.23
CA VAL A 23 -13.89 8.24 -19.88
C VAL A 23 -12.45 8.77 -19.79
N ILE A 24 -11.47 8.05 -20.37
CA ILE A 24 -10.08 8.52 -20.43
C ILE A 24 -9.97 9.81 -21.24
N ARG A 25 -10.62 9.91 -22.40
CA ARG A 25 -10.60 11.13 -23.24
C ARG A 25 -11.21 12.33 -22.52
N GLU A 26 -12.30 12.15 -21.79
CA GLU A 26 -12.89 13.19 -20.94
C GLU A 26 -11.94 13.63 -19.82
N LEU A 27 -11.29 12.66 -19.15
CA LEU A 27 -10.33 12.94 -18.08
C LEU A 27 -9.14 13.74 -18.61
N VAL A 28 -8.56 13.33 -19.74
CA VAL A 28 -7.46 14.04 -20.42
C VAL A 28 -7.86 15.47 -20.79
N LYS A 29 -9.08 15.68 -21.31
CA LYS A 29 -9.59 17.03 -21.59
C LYS A 29 -9.71 17.88 -20.32
N ARG A 30 -10.24 17.32 -19.23
CA ARG A 30 -10.35 18.04 -17.94
C ARG A 30 -8.98 18.39 -17.36
N VAL A 31 -8.00 17.49 -17.49
CA VAL A 31 -6.59 17.73 -17.11
C VAL A 31 -5.97 18.82 -17.99
N ALA A 32 -6.22 18.82 -19.30
CA ALA A 32 -5.71 19.85 -20.22
C ALA A 32 -6.31 21.24 -19.93
N ILE A 33 -7.61 21.30 -19.61
CA ILE A 33 -8.30 22.54 -19.20
C ILE A 33 -7.73 23.04 -17.87
N PHE A 34 -7.50 22.15 -16.90
CA PHE A 34 -6.84 22.47 -15.63
C PHE A 34 -5.39 22.96 -15.84
N ALA A 35 -4.69 22.37 -16.82
CA ALA A 35 -3.32 22.75 -17.17
C ALA A 35 -3.23 24.14 -17.85
N ASN A 36 -4.27 24.63 -18.53
CA ASN A 36 -4.24 25.90 -19.27
C ASN A 36 -4.85 27.10 -18.52
N SER A 37 -5.29 26.93 -17.26
CA SER A 37 -5.81 28.03 -16.44
C SER A 37 -4.69 28.98 -15.97
N THR A 38 -4.80 30.26 -16.34
CA THR A 38 -3.82 31.36 -16.12
C THR A 38 -3.76 31.92 -14.69
N GLY A 39 -4.52 31.38 -13.73
CA GLY A 39 -4.42 31.72 -12.29
C GLY A 39 -3.22 31.10 -11.56
N LYS A 40 -2.37 30.36 -12.29
CA LYS A 40 -1.43 29.35 -11.79
C LYS A 40 -0.32 29.82 -10.85
N ILE A 41 0.25 31.02 -10.99
CA ILE A 41 1.49 31.35 -10.24
C ILE A 41 1.23 31.52 -8.74
N ARG A 42 0.16 32.24 -8.35
CA ARG A 42 -0.19 32.43 -6.93
C ARG A 42 -0.73 31.14 -6.31
N THR A 43 -1.59 30.41 -7.00
CA THR A 43 -2.12 29.13 -6.51
C THR A 43 -1.04 28.06 -6.39
N TYR A 44 -0.13 27.97 -7.36
CA TYR A 44 1.02 27.07 -7.29
C TYR A 44 1.99 27.45 -6.17
N GLN A 45 2.31 28.74 -6.00
CA GLN A 45 3.18 29.19 -4.90
C GLN A 45 2.55 28.97 -3.52
N GLN A 46 1.23 29.13 -3.40
CA GLN A 46 0.50 28.87 -2.17
C GLN A 46 0.42 27.37 -1.89
N PHE A 47 0.08 26.56 -2.89
CA PHE A 47 0.07 25.11 -2.80
C PHE A 47 1.47 24.56 -2.45
N ASN A 48 2.52 25.04 -3.13
CA ASN A 48 3.88 24.63 -2.86
C ASN A 48 4.33 25.02 -1.43
N ARG A 49 3.94 26.19 -0.93
CA ARG A 49 4.21 26.58 0.47
C ARG A 49 3.50 25.68 1.47
N GLU A 50 2.23 25.35 1.22
CA GLU A 50 1.47 24.45 2.09
C GLU A 50 2.07 23.04 2.08
N LEU A 51 2.44 22.52 0.90
CA LEU A 51 3.14 21.25 0.77
C LEU A 51 4.48 21.23 1.52
N LEU A 52 5.28 22.30 1.39
CA LEU A 52 6.56 22.41 2.10
C LEU A 52 6.35 22.40 3.61
N LYS A 53 5.36 23.16 4.10
CA LYS A 53 5.00 23.19 5.51
C LYS A 53 4.54 21.81 6.01
N GLN A 54 3.66 21.13 5.28
CA GLN A 54 3.22 19.78 5.63
C GLN A 54 4.38 18.79 5.64
N ARG A 55 5.31 18.90 4.69
CA ARG A 55 6.53 18.11 4.65
C ARG A 55 7.40 18.37 5.88
N ASP A 56 7.63 19.62 6.24
CA ASP A 56 8.45 19.98 7.40
C ASP A 56 7.82 19.47 8.70
N GLU A 57 6.51 19.62 8.87
CA GLU A 57 5.77 19.05 10.00
C GLU A 57 5.87 17.51 10.04
N MET A 58 5.79 16.85 8.89
CA MET A 58 5.93 15.40 8.78
C MET A 58 7.34 14.95 9.16
N VAL A 59 8.38 15.63 8.65
CA VAL A 59 9.78 15.34 8.97
C VAL A 59 10.04 15.51 10.46
N LEU A 60 9.54 16.59 11.07
CA LEU A 60 9.66 16.82 12.51
C LEU A 60 8.99 15.69 13.31
N LYS A 61 7.80 15.26 12.91
CA LYS A 61 7.12 14.12 13.55
C LYS A 61 7.86 12.80 13.38
N ILE A 62 8.52 12.56 12.25
CA ILE A 62 9.30 11.32 12.02
C ILE A 62 10.58 11.32 12.86
N GLN A 63 11.19 12.49 13.06
CA GLN A 63 12.44 12.63 13.82
C GLN A 63 12.22 12.64 15.34
N ASP A 64 11.03 13.00 15.81
CA ASP A 64 10.72 13.06 17.23
C ASP A 64 10.55 11.67 17.87
N THR A 65 11.67 11.07 18.22
CA THR A 65 11.76 9.75 18.88
C THR A 65 12.03 9.85 20.38
N GLN A 66 12.21 11.07 20.91
CA GLN A 66 12.66 11.32 22.29
C GLN A 66 11.58 11.95 23.17
N SER A 67 10.51 12.50 22.58
CA SER A 67 9.40 13.03 23.36
C SER A 67 8.72 11.93 24.19
N THR A 68 8.17 12.32 25.34
CA THR A 68 7.41 11.39 26.16
C THR A 68 6.08 11.07 25.47
N LEU A 69 5.75 9.79 25.35
CA LEU A 69 4.46 9.35 24.82
C LEU A 69 3.34 9.78 25.78
N ARG A 70 2.64 10.87 25.44
CA ARG A 70 1.42 11.28 26.15
C ARG A 70 0.27 10.40 25.69
N ASP A 71 -0.26 9.59 26.61
CA ASP A 71 -1.45 8.75 26.43
C ASP A 71 -1.39 7.79 25.22
N LEU A 72 -0.32 6.97 25.17
CA LEU A 72 -0.26 5.83 24.25
C LEU A 72 -1.33 4.80 24.62
N ASP A 73 -2.37 4.72 23.79
CA ASP A 73 -3.40 3.71 23.87
C ASP A 73 -2.96 2.47 23.07
N THR A 74 -2.35 1.50 23.77
CA THR A 74 -1.81 0.28 23.15
C THR A 74 -2.91 -0.60 22.55
N THR A 75 -4.15 -0.50 23.03
CA THR A 75 -5.30 -1.21 22.45
C THR A 75 -5.72 -0.61 21.12
N LYS A 76 -5.71 0.73 20.99
CA LYS A 76 -5.90 1.37 19.68
C LYS A 76 -4.76 1.05 18.72
N LEU A 77 -3.52 1.11 19.19
CA LEU A 77 -2.35 0.74 18.39
C LEU A 77 -2.47 -0.69 17.85
N LEU A 78 -2.80 -1.65 18.74
CA LEU A 78 -3.07 -3.04 18.38
C LEU A 78 -4.13 -3.12 17.27
N ARG A 79 -5.30 -2.51 17.47
CA ARG A 79 -6.40 -2.56 16.50
C ARG A 79 -5.98 -2.03 15.12
N VAL A 80 -5.29 -0.91 15.07
CA VAL A 80 -4.89 -0.24 13.82
C VAL A 80 -3.86 -1.06 13.07
N PHE A 81 -2.79 -1.46 13.74
CA PHE A 81 -1.67 -2.15 13.11
C PHE A 81 -1.96 -3.65 12.86
N SER A 82 -2.78 -4.31 13.69
CA SER A 82 -3.28 -5.65 13.35
C SER A 82 -4.15 -5.63 12.09
N TRP A 83 -4.97 -4.60 11.88
CA TRP A 83 -5.73 -4.48 10.63
C TRP A 83 -4.82 -4.23 9.43
N MET A 84 -3.77 -3.41 9.57
CA MET A 84 -2.75 -3.28 8.53
C MET A 84 -2.10 -4.62 8.19
N ALA A 85 -1.77 -5.44 9.20
CA ALA A 85 -1.23 -6.77 8.98
C ALA A 85 -2.21 -7.67 8.19
N VAL A 86 -3.51 -7.65 8.55
CA VAL A 86 -4.57 -8.36 7.81
C VAL A 86 -4.66 -7.88 6.36
N MET A 87 -4.60 -6.57 6.11
CA MET A 87 -4.57 -6.01 4.76
C MET A 87 -3.38 -6.54 3.95
N LEU A 88 -2.17 -6.55 4.54
CA LEU A 88 -0.98 -7.05 3.86
C LEU A 88 -0.98 -8.56 3.63
N LEU A 89 -1.65 -9.34 4.49
CA LEU A 89 -1.92 -10.75 4.22
C LEU A 89 -2.90 -10.90 3.04
N GLY A 90 -3.93 -10.06 2.98
CA GLY A 90 -4.84 -9.97 1.83
C GLY A 90 -4.11 -9.62 0.53
N LEU A 91 -3.17 -8.67 0.60
CA LEU A 91 -2.27 -8.32 -0.51
C LEU A 91 -1.45 -9.53 -0.98
N SER A 92 -0.77 -10.24 -0.06
CA SER A 92 0.00 -11.44 -0.39
C SER A 92 -0.87 -12.56 -0.98
N PHE A 93 -2.08 -12.74 -0.45
CA PHE A 93 -3.05 -13.70 -0.98
C PHE A 93 -3.48 -13.32 -2.40
N GLY A 94 -3.85 -12.05 -2.62
CA GLY A 94 -4.17 -11.52 -3.94
C GLY A 94 -3.03 -11.75 -4.92
N ALA A 95 -1.79 -11.45 -4.54
CA ALA A 95 -0.61 -11.62 -5.38
C ALA A 95 -0.34 -13.07 -5.76
N PHE A 96 -0.53 -14.00 -4.84
CA PHE A 96 -0.44 -15.42 -5.13
C PHE A 96 -1.46 -15.84 -6.21
N PHE A 97 -2.72 -15.42 -6.08
CA PHE A 97 -3.75 -15.70 -7.09
C PHE A 97 -3.50 -14.95 -8.41
N GLY A 98 -3.01 -13.71 -8.34
CA GLY A 98 -2.65 -12.90 -9.50
C GLY A 98 -1.52 -13.52 -10.31
N GLY A 99 -0.54 -14.14 -9.68
CA GLY A 99 0.52 -14.87 -10.36
C GLY A 99 0.05 -16.18 -11.01
N ILE A 100 -0.88 -16.90 -10.36
CA ILE A 100 -1.36 -18.21 -10.85
C ILE A 100 -2.47 -18.10 -11.91
N LEU A 101 -3.48 -17.26 -11.67
CA LEU A 101 -4.67 -17.16 -12.54
C LEU A 101 -4.38 -16.45 -13.86
N SER A 102 -3.31 -15.65 -13.91
CA SER A 102 -3.13 -14.67 -14.98
C SER A 102 -2.42 -15.14 -16.23
N SER A 103 -1.70 -16.26 -16.23
CA SER A 103 -1.08 -16.76 -17.46
C SER A 103 -2.10 -17.23 -18.50
N SER A 104 -3.39 -17.35 -18.14
CA SER A 104 -4.43 -17.82 -19.06
C SER A 104 -5.72 -16.98 -19.11
N LEU A 105 -6.10 -16.24 -18.06
CA LEU A 105 -7.41 -15.55 -18.01
C LEU A 105 -7.35 -14.04 -18.02
N LEU A 106 -6.42 -13.41 -17.30
CA LEU A 106 -6.36 -11.94 -17.16
C LEU A 106 -5.73 -11.24 -18.36
N GLU A 107 -4.77 -11.90 -19.03
CA GLU A 107 -4.14 -11.40 -20.26
C GLU A 107 -5.16 -11.19 -21.40
N PHE A 108 -6.29 -11.91 -21.38
CA PHE A 108 -7.38 -11.71 -22.33
C PHE A 108 -8.10 -10.37 -22.15
N PHE A 109 -8.14 -9.84 -20.93
CA PHE A 109 -8.93 -8.65 -20.59
C PHE A 109 -8.10 -7.39 -20.40
N ILE A 110 -6.89 -7.50 -19.84
CA ILE A 110 -6.06 -6.36 -19.41
C ILE A 110 -4.60 -6.64 -19.75
N SER A 111 -3.93 -5.72 -20.43
CA SER A 111 -2.48 -5.83 -20.67
C SER A 111 -1.66 -5.57 -19.39
N ALA A 112 -0.42 -6.04 -19.32
CA ALA A 112 0.46 -5.76 -18.18
C ALA A 112 0.66 -4.25 -17.94
N SER A 113 0.70 -3.44 -19.02
CA SER A 113 0.79 -1.98 -18.92
C SER A 113 -0.47 -1.37 -18.31
N ASP A 114 -1.65 -1.85 -18.71
CA ASP A 114 -2.93 -1.38 -18.17
C ASP A 114 -3.08 -1.80 -16.70
N ALA A 115 -2.68 -3.03 -16.36
CA ALA A 115 -2.64 -3.52 -14.99
C ALA A 115 -1.72 -2.66 -14.12
N ALA A 116 -0.54 -2.28 -14.63
CA ALA A 116 0.38 -1.38 -13.93
C ALA A 116 -0.21 0.02 -13.72
N LEU A 117 -0.89 0.57 -14.73
CA LEU A 117 -1.61 1.85 -14.58
C LEU A 117 -2.72 1.74 -13.52
N LEU A 118 -3.45 0.63 -13.49
CA LEU A 118 -4.49 0.38 -12.50
C LEU A 118 -3.91 0.28 -11.08
N ALA A 119 -2.89 -0.56 -10.90
CA ALA A 119 -2.26 -0.84 -9.60
C ALA A 119 -1.52 0.36 -9.01
N TYR A 120 -0.70 1.06 -9.81
CA TYR A 120 0.15 2.10 -9.26
C TYR A 120 -0.47 3.50 -9.28
N LEU A 121 -1.60 3.69 -9.97
CA LEU A 121 -2.24 5.00 -10.10
C LEU A 121 -3.74 4.98 -9.82
N VAL A 122 -4.53 4.27 -10.63
CA VAL A 122 -6.00 4.41 -10.60
C VAL A 122 -6.59 3.91 -9.29
N LEU A 123 -6.20 2.72 -8.85
CA LEU A 123 -6.78 2.07 -7.69
C LEU A 123 -6.37 2.77 -6.37
N PRO A 124 -5.08 3.12 -6.13
CA PRO A 124 -4.69 3.93 -4.97
C PRO A 124 -5.39 5.29 -4.92
N LEU A 125 -5.53 5.96 -6.06
CA LEU A 125 -6.18 7.27 -6.16
C LEU A 125 -7.69 7.18 -5.88
N THR A 126 -8.34 6.13 -6.38
CA THR A 126 -9.76 5.86 -6.14
C THR A 126 -10.03 5.68 -4.64
N VAL A 127 -9.20 4.88 -3.97
CA VAL A 127 -9.34 4.65 -2.52
C VAL A 127 -8.99 5.91 -1.74
N TYR A 128 -7.98 6.67 -2.16
CA TYR A 128 -7.66 7.97 -1.56
C TYR A 128 -8.88 8.91 -1.56
N TYR A 129 -9.55 9.07 -2.70
CA TYR A 129 -10.74 9.91 -2.80
C TYR A 129 -11.91 9.35 -1.99
N PHE A 130 -12.12 8.03 -2.02
CA PHE A 130 -13.13 7.37 -1.20
C PHE A 130 -12.91 7.64 0.31
N LEU A 131 -11.66 7.63 0.77
CA LEU A 131 -11.33 7.93 2.16
C LEU A 131 -11.63 9.39 2.55
N HIS A 132 -11.60 10.32 1.59
CA HIS A 132 -11.92 11.73 1.81
C HIS A 132 -13.41 12.06 1.73
N LEU A 133 -14.28 11.12 1.34
CA LEU A 133 -15.72 11.34 1.36
C LEU A 133 -16.18 11.69 2.78
N PRO A 134 -17.04 12.72 2.96
CA PRO A 134 -17.55 13.13 4.26
C PRO A 134 -18.63 12.15 4.75
N LEU A 135 -18.19 10.97 5.17
CA LEU A 135 -19.05 10.01 5.88
C LEU A 135 -19.09 10.37 7.37
N GLU A 136 -20.20 10.07 8.02
CA GLU A 136 -20.34 10.24 9.46
C GLU A 136 -19.31 9.36 10.21
N ILE A 137 -18.94 9.76 11.44
CA ILE A 137 -18.02 8.98 12.28
C ILE A 137 -18.85 7.92 13.03
N THR A 138 -19.49 7.01 12.28
CA THR A 138 -20.25 5.89 12.83
C THR A 138 -19.45 4.59 12.76
N ALA A 139 -19.80 3.63 13.61
CA ALA A 139 -19.21 2.29 13.55
C ALA A 139 -19.44 1.59 12.19
N LYS A 140 -20.54 1.93 11.50
CA LYS A 140 -20.86 1.40 10.18
C LYS A 140 -19.92 1.97 9.12
N ASP A 141 -19.64 3.27 9.17
CA ASP A 141 -18.75 3.92 8.20
C ASP A 141 -17.29 3.47 8.37
N ASP A 142 -16.83 3.31 9.62
CA ASP A 142 -15.52 2.72 9.93
C ASP A 142 -15.41 1.28 9.44
N PHE A 143 -16.45 0.46 9.61
CA PHE A 143 -16.50 -0.88 9.03
C PHE A 143 -16.36 -0.84 7.50
N VAL A 144 -17.16 -0.01 6.82
CA VAL A 144 -17.11 0.12 5.35
C VAL A 144 -15.71 0.52 4.87
N ARG A 145 -15.08 1.51 5.52
CA ARG A 145 -13.72 1.96 5.16
C ARG A 145 -12.67 0.89 5.35
N ARG A 146 -12.74 0.10 6.44
CA ARG A 146 -11.81 -1.01 6.69
C ARG A 146 -11.92 -2.10 5.62
N TYR A 147 -13.14 -2.49 5.26
CA TYR A 147 -13.35 -3.52 4.25
C TYR A 147 -13.02 -3.01 2.85
N ALA A 148 -13.28 -1.75 2.53
CA ALA A 148 -12.81 -1.13 1.29
C ALA A 148 -11.28 -1.17 1.18
N LEU A 149 -10.57 -0.87 2.26
CA LEU A 149 -9.10 -0.98 2.33
C LEU A 149 -8.60 -2.42 2.21
N PHE A 150 -9.30 -3.38 2.79
CA PHE A 150 -8.97 -4.80 2.63
C PHE A 150 -9.19 -5.28 1.19
N SER A 151 -10.34 -4.96 0.60
CA SER A 151 -10.63 -5.24 -0.81
C SER A 151 -9.60 -4.60 -1.72
N PHE A 152 -9.26 -3.34 -1.49
CA PHE A 152 -8.16 -2.65 -2.16
C PHE A 152 -6.87 -3.48 -2.10
N ALA A 153 -6.42 -3.88 -0.92
CA ALA A 153 -5.19 -4.63 -0.75
C ALA A 153 -5.24 -5.97 -1.51
N VAL A 154 -6.36 -6.69 -1.48
CA VAL A 154 -6.52 -7.95 -2.23
C VAL A 154 -6.46 -7.73 -3.74
N PHE A 155 -7.17 -6.72 -4.27
CA PHE A 155 -7.16 -6.41 -5.70
C PHE A 155 -5.82 -5.88 -6.18
N GLU A 156 -5.16 -5.03 -5.40
CA GLU A 156 -3.77 -4.64 -5.63
C GLU A 156 -2.84 -5.83 -5.66
N GLY A 157 -3.03 -6.77 -4.74
CA GLY A 157 -2.28 -8.01 -4.70
C GLY A 157 -2.45 -8.74 -6.03
N LEU A 158 -3.69 -8.95 -6.45
CA LEU A 158 -4.00 -9.62 -7.71
C LEU A 158 -3.35 -8.93 -8.92
N LEU A 159 -3.41 -7.60 -9.01
CA LEU A 159 -2.79 -6.85 -10.09
C LEU A 159 -1.26 -6.92 -10.05
N THR A 160 -0.65 -6.72 -8.88
CA THR A 160 0.81 -6.79 -8.72
C THR A 160 1.36 -8.19 -8.95
N GLY A 161 0.66 -9.23 -8.50
CA GLY A 161 0.96 -10.62 -8.80
C GLY A 161 0.87 -10.94 -10.29
N TYR A 162 -0.11 -10.34 -11.00
CA TYR A 162 -0.16 -10.44 -12.46
C TYR A 162 1.02 -9.73 -13.13
N ILE A 163 1.31 -8.48 -12.75
CA ILE A 163 2.39 -7.67 -13.33
C ILE A 163 3.76 -8.37 -13.20
N PHE A 164 3.98 -9.09 -12.10
CA PHE A 164 5.21 -9.80 -11.82
C PHE A 164 5.12 -11.32 -12.08
N SER A 165 4.11 -11.81 -12.79
CA SER A 165 3.91 -13.27 -12.96
C SER A 165 5.06 -13.97 -13.70
N ASP A 166 5.74 -13.25 -14.59
CA ASP A 166 6.89 -13.74 -15.35
C ASP A 166 8.25 -13.42 -14.70
N LYS A 167 8.22 -12.72 -13.55
CA LYS A 167 9.43 -12.26 -12.84
C LYS A 167 9.63 -13.01 -11.53
N ASP A 168 10.81 -13.60 -11.39
CA ASP A 168 11.24 -14.18 -10.12
C ASP A 168 12.29 -13.31 -9.43
N LEU A 169 12.34 -13.44 -8.11
CA LEU A 169 13.41 -12.90 -7.28
C LEU A 169 14.37 -14.01 -6.85
N ILE A 170 15.62 -13.66 -6.61
CA ILE A 170 16.55 -14.55 -5.92
C ILE A 170 16.05 -14.70 -4.48
N GLY A 171 15.58 -15.90 -4.14
CA GLY A 171 14.95 -16.20 -2.85
C GLY A 171 13.48 -15.72 -2.77
N LYS A 172 12.81 -16.03 -1.66
CA LYS A 172 11.41 -15.64 -1.46
C LYS A 172 11.32 -14.27 -0.80
N PRO A 173 10.38 -13.38 -1.18
CA PRO A 173 10.23 -12.09 -0.52
C PRO A 173 9.76 -12.24 0.95
N PRO A 174 10.13 -11.31 1.86
CA PRO A 174 9.67 -11.32 3.24
C PRO A 174 8.17 -11.05 3.34
N ILE A 175 7.55 -11.57 4.41
CA ILE A 175 6.12 -11.36 4.70
C ILE A 175 5.93 -9.94 5.24
N ALA A 176 5.43 -9.03 4.40
CA ALA A 176 5.25 -7.61 4.76
C ALA A 176 4.39 -7.39 6.02
N ALA A 177 3.44 -8.29 6.30
CA ALA A 177 2.56 -8.24 7.47
C ALA A 177 3.30 -8.36 8.82
N LEU A 178 4.53 -8.88 8.85
CA LEU A 178 5.30 -9.02 10.09
C LEU A 178 5.61 -7.68 10.77
N THR A 179 5.89 -6.64 9.99
CA THR A 179 6.21 -5.32 10.54
C THR A 179 5.03 -4.66 11.26
N PRO A 180 3.84 -4.49 10.65
CA PRO A 180 2.70 -3.96 11.39
C PRO A 180 2.27 -4.92 12.51
N MET A 181 2.45 -6.24 12.37
CA MET A 181 2.16 -7.17 13.47
C MET A 181 3.09 -6.97 14.67
N SER A 182 4.39 -6.71 14.46
CA SER A 182 5.33 -6.41 15.54
C SER A 182 4.95 -5.10 16.24
N ILE A 183 4.58 -4.07 15.48
CA ILE A 183 4.10 -2.78 16.01
C ILE A 183 2.81 -2.96 16.82
N ALA A 184 1.94 -3.88 16.42
CA ALA A 184 0.69 -4.15 17.11
C ALA A 184 0.88 -4.93 18.43
N LEU A 185 1.61 -6.06 18.37
CA LEU A 185 1.68 -7.02 19.46
C LEU A 185 2.70 -6.64 20.54
N ILE A 186 3.89 -6.17 20.14
CA ILE A 186 5.00 -5.92 21.08
C ILE A 186 4.61 -4.87 22.13
N PRO A 187 3.99 -3.73 21.78
CA PRO A 187 3.59 -2.75 22.78
C PRO A 187 2.37 -3.15 23.60
N HIS A 188 1.50 -4.00 23.04
CA HIS A 188 0.35 -4.50 23.76
C HIS A 188 0.79 -5.42 24.92
N PHE A 189 1.63 -6.42 24.63
CA PHE A 189 2.12 -7.36 25.62
C PHE A 189 3.29 -6.81 26.46
N GLY A 190 4.12 -5.95 25.88
CA GLY A 190 5.28 -5.32 26.54
C GLY A 190 4.99 -3.96 27.16
N SER A 191 3.72 -3.59 27.34
CA SER A 191 3.31 -2.25 27.81
C SER A 191 3.95 -1.85 29.14
N SER A 192 4.15 -2.80 30.06
CA SER A 192 4.82 -2.57 31.35
C SER A 192 6.30 -2.21 31.23
N ILE A 193 6.99 -2.71 30.20
CA ILE A 193 8.42 -2.49 29.95
C ILE A 193 8.65 -1.20 29.15
N ILE A 194 7.79 -0.98 28.14
CA ILE A 194 7.86 0.21 27.27
C ILE A 194 7.42 1.46 28.04
N GLY A 195 6.33 1.36 28.81
CA GLY A 195 5.76 2.49 29.53
C GLY A 195 5.49 3.68 28.60
N ARG A 196 6.04 4.85 28.95
CA ARG A 196 5.90 6.10 28.18
C ARG A 196 7.15 6.47 27.39
N ASP A 197 8.10 5.55 27.32
CA ASP A 197 9.40 5.78 26.67
C ASP A 197 9.26 5.53 25.16
N HIS A 198 9.40 6.61 24.39
CA HIS A 198 9.24 6.58 22.95
C HIS A 198 10.37 5.82 22.26
N ALA A 199 11.61 6.00 22.72
CA ALA A 199 12.75 5.27 22.17
C ALA A 199 12.59 3.76 22.38
N LYS A 200 12.10 3.33 23.55
CA LYS A 200 11.77 1.91 23.79
C LYS A 200 10.66 1.41 22.87
N LEU A 201 9.59 2.19 22.66
CA LEU A 201 8.52 1.81 21.74
C LEU A 201 9.08 1.53 20.35
N VAL A 202 9.85 2.46 19.79
CA VAL A 202 10.45 2.32 18.46
C VAL A 202 11.42 1.16 18.41
N CYS A 203 12.35 1.09 19.36
CA CYS A 203 13.38 0.07 19.40
C CYS A 203 12.77 -1.34 19.46
N PHE A 204 11.81 -1.58 20.37
CA PHE A 204 11.21 -2.89 20.50
C PHE A 204 10.29 -3.25 19.32
N THR A 205 9.52 -2.31 18.78
CA THR A 205 8.60 -2.62 17.68
C THR A 205 9.30 -2.80 16.33
N ILE A 206 10.16 -1.85 15.96
CA ILE A 206 10.86 -1.85 14.67
C ILE A 206 12.04 -2.82 14.73
N GLY A 207 12.85 -2.77 15.80
CA GLY A 207 13.95 -3.71 16.02
C GLY A 207 13.45 -5.13 16.19
N GLY A 208 12.40 -5.34 16.98
CA GLY A 208 11.77 -6.66 17.12
C GLY A 208 11.16 -7.16 15.82
N GLY A 209 10.48 -6.30 15.06
CA GLY A 209 9.96 -6.64 13.72
C GLY A 209 11.05 -7.03 12.73
N PHE A 210 12.17 -6.29 12.71
CA PHE A 210 13.31 -6.61 11.86
C PHE A 210 13.97 -7.93 12.28
N LEU A 211 14.11 -8.20 13.57
CA LEU A 211 14.60 -9.49 14.07
C LEU A 211 13.68 -10.65 13.68
N LEU A 212 12.36 -10.46 13.69
CA LEU A 212 11.41 -11.46 13.18
C LEU A 212 11.63 -11.73 11.68
N HIS A 213 11.83 -10.69 10.87
CA HIS A 213 12.20 -10.86 9.46
C HIS A 213 13.51 -11.62 9.30
N LEU A 214 14.58 -11.24 10.00
CA LEU A 214 15.86 -11.95 9.93
C LEU A 214 15.73 -13.41 10.36
N SER A 215 14.94 -13.68 11.40
CA SER A 215 14.72 -15.05 11.90
C SER A 215 13.99 -15.90 10.87
N LEU A 216 12.99 -15.34 10.19
CA LEU A 216 12.26 -16.03 9.13
C LEU A 216 13.13 -16.19 7.86
N GLY A 217 13.89 -15.16 7.50
CA GLY A 217 14.83 -15.20 6.39
C GLY A 217 15.92 -16.25 6.57
N ALA A 218 16.41 -16.45 7.80
CA ALA A 218 17.38 -17.50 8.10
C ALA A 218 16.83 -18.92 7.90
N ILE A 219 15.50 -19.10 7.93
CA ILE A 219 14.83 -20.39 7.69
C ILE A 219 14.55 -20.60 6.21
N ILE A 220 14.13 -19.54 5.48
CA ILE A 220 13.64 -19.66 4.11
C ILE A 220 14.74 -19.46 3.06
N ASP A 221 15.62 -18.50 3.32
CA ASP A 221 16.84 -18.09 2.60
C ASP A 221 16.98 -16.55 2.67
N LEU A 222 18.19 -16.07 2.93
CA LEU A 222 18.47 -14.68 3.31
C LEU A 222 19.17 -13.97 2.14
N SER A 223 18.40 -13.71 1.09
CA SER A 223 18.90 -13.06 -0.13
C SER A 223 19.02 -11.53 0.01
N LEU A 224 19.78 -10.89 -0.88
CA LEU A 224 19.87 -9.43 -0.91
C LEU A 224 18.50 -8.74 -1.12
N PRO A 225 17.64 -9.19 -2.06
CA PRO A 225 16.26 -8.69 -2.18
C PRO A 225 15.45 -8.85 -0.90
N TYR A 226 15.65 -9.96 -0.17
CA TYR A 226 14.98 -10.20 1.11
C TYR A 226 15.36 -9.13 2.15
N ILE A 227 16.66 -8.94 2.38
CA ILE A 227 17.17 -7.98 3.38
C ILE A 227 16.69 -6.57 3.04
N LEU A 228 16.76 -6.20 1.75
CA LEU A 228 16.34 -4.89 1.29
C LEU A 228 14.84 -4.67 1.52
N LEU A 229 13.99 -5.63 1.15
CA LEU A 229 12.54 -5.54 1.41
C LEU A 229 12.23 -5.50 2.91
N ALA A 230 12.88 -6.33 3.73
CA ALA A 230 12.70 -6.32 5.18
C ALA A 230 13.09 -4.97 5.78
N GLY A 231 14.19 -4.37 5.30
CA GLY A 231 14.63 -3.02 5.68
C GLY A 231 13.64 -1.93 5.26
N LEU A 232 13.13 -1.98 4.01
CA LEU A 232 12.11 -1.05 3.51
C LEU A 232 10.81 -1.16 4.31
N TYR A 233 10.34 -2.38 4.60
CA TYR A 233 9.17 -2.58 5.45
C TYR A 233 9.39 -2.03 6.86
N GLY A 234 10.58 -2.23 7.44
CA GLY A 234 10.98 -1.63 8.70
C GLY A 234 10.94 -0.09 8.68
N LEU A 235 11.45 0.53 7.61
CA LEU A 235 11.43 1.98 7.41
C LEU A 235 10.00 2.52 7.26
N ILE A 236 9.15 1.83 6.52
CA ILE A 236 7.71 2.15 6.38
C ILE A 236 7.03 2.05 7.75
N GLY A 237 7.27 0.96 8.48
CA GLY A 237 6.78 0.73 9.82
C GLY A 237 7.19 1.83 10.79
N PHE A 238 8.47 2.21 10.78
CA PHE A 238 9.00 3.31 11.57
C PHE A 238 8.29 4.62 11.24
N THR A 239 8.23 4.97 9.96
CA THR A 239 7.62 6.23 9.49
C THR A 239 6.15 6.32 9.90
N VAL A 240 5.36 5.29 9.62
CA VAL A 240 3.92 5.29 9.94
C VAL A 240 3.69 5.26 11.45
N LEU A 241 4.49 4.52 12.22
CA LEU A 241 4.43 4.51 13.68
C LEU A 241 4.70 5.91 14.26
N GLN A 242 5.77 6.56 13.81
CA GLN A 242 6.13 7.93 14.24
C GLN A 242 5.01 8.91 13.93
N LEU A 243 4.46 8.89 12.71
CA LEU A 243 3.35 9.75 12.34
C LEU A 243 2.09 9.47 13.17
N TYR A 244 1.81 8.22 13.47
CA TYR A 244 0.67 7.83 14.29
C TYR A 244 0.78 8.33 15.73
N VAL A 245 1.92 8.09 16.39
CA VAL A 245 2.10 8.46 17.82
C VAL A 245 2.30 9.96 18.02
N ASN A 246 2.97 10.64 17.09
CA ASN A 246 3.25 12.08 17.18
C ASN A 246 2.15 12.96 16.57
N SER A 247 1.05 12.38 16.11
CA SER A 247 -0.15 13.13 15.73
C SER A 247 -1.16 13.29 16.88
N ALA A 248 -0.78 12.90 18.10
CA ALA A 248 -1.59 12.97 19.30
C ALA A 248 -1.78 14.42 19.80
N GLY A 249 -2.80 15.10 19.30
CA GLY A 249 -3.25 16.36 19.90
C GLY A 249 -4.32 17.15 19.15
N LYS A 250 -4.58 16.88 17.87
CA LYS A 250 -5.49 17.76 17.08
C LYS A 250 -6.62 17.12 16.30
N ASP A 251 -6.66 15.81 16.13
CA ASP A 251 -7.84 15.05 15.69
C ASP A 251 -7.37 13.62 15.47
N ARG A 252 -7.62 12.70 16.42
CA ARG A 252 -7.52 11.26 16.12
C ARG A 252 -8.80 10.85 15.37
N SER A 253 -9.08 11.49 14.25
CA SER A 253 -10.22 11.10 13.43
C SER A 253 -9.93 9.72 12.82
N GLN A 254 -10.96 8.89 12.75
CA GLN A 254 -10.87 7.56 12.11
C GLN A 254 -10.36 7.68 10.66
N THR A 255 -10.68 8.79 9.98
CA THR A 255 -10.18 9.12 8.65
C THR A 255 -8.65 9.16 8.56
N ILE A 256 -7.97 9.82 9.51
CA ILE A 256 -6.49 9.87 9.52
C ILE A 256 -5.89 8.47 9.72
N THR A 257 -6.56 7.61 10.50
CA THR A 257 -6.13 6.23 10.70
C THR A 257 -6.18 5.42 9.40
N HIS A 258 -7.28 5.50 8.65
CA HIS A 258 -7.42 4.82 7.37
C HIS A 258 -6.43 5.33 6.33
N MET A 259 -6.09 6.62 6.37
CA MET A 259 -5.05 7.20 5.54
C MET A 259 -3.67 6.61 5.83
N TYR A 260 -3.32 6.38 7.10
CA TYR A 260 -2.09 5.67 7.44
C TYR A 260 -2.09 4.22 6.94
N GLN A 261 -3.23 3.53 6.99
CA GLN A 261 -3.38 2.16 6.49
C GLN A 261 -3.17 2.09 4.97
N LEU A 262 -3.78 3.01 4.22
CA LEU A 262 -3.57 3.14 2.78
C LEU A 262 -2.11 3.46 2.45
N SER A 263 -1.53 4.49 3.09
CA SER A 263 -0.15 4.89 2.85
C SER A 263 0.85 3.76 3.15
N PHE A 264 0.62 2.97 4.21
CA PHE A 264 1.44 1.80 4.51
C PHE A 264 1.38 0.78 3.38
N ALA A 265 0.17 0.41 2.94
CA ALA A 265 -0.02 -0.57 1.87
C ALA A 265 0.61 -0.10 0.55
N CYS A 266 0.36 1.15 0.14
CA CYS A 266 0.96 1.72 -1.06
C CYS A 266 2.50 1.77 -0.99
N ALA A 267 3.07 2.13 0.16
CA ALA A 267 4.52 2.14 0.32
C ALA A 267 5.13 0.73 0.23
N VAL A 268 4.44 -0.29 0.75
CA VAL A 268 4.84 -1.70 0.60
C VAL A 268 4.80 -2.12 -0.86
N ILE A 269 3.71 -1.83 -1.56
CA ILE A 269 3.52 -2.15 -2.98
C ILE A 269 4.62 -1.49 -3.84
N LEU A 270 4.89 -0.22 -3.61
CA LEU A 270 5.96 0.51 -4.33
C LEU A 270 7.36 -0.04 -3.99
N SER A 271 7.59 -0.43 -2.74
CA SER A 271 8.86 -1.05 -2.33
C SER A 271 9.06 -2.41 -3.00
N GLN A 272 8.00 -3.21 -3.11
CA GLN A 272 8.02 -4.47 -3.86
C GLN A 272 8.32 -4.19 -5.33
N ALA A 273 7.57 -3.30 -5.96
CA ALA A 273 7.78 -2.94 -7.36
C ALA A 273 9.21 -2.48 -7.64
N LEU A 274 9.77 -1.62 -6.78
CA LEU A 274 11.15 -1.17 -6.87
C LEU A 274 12.14 -2.35 -6.84
N VAL A 275 11.95 -3.28 -5.90
CA VAL A 275 12.86 -4.43 -5.75
C VAL A 275 12.72 -5.41 -6.91
N TYR A 276 11.50 -5.69 -7.39
CA TYR A 276 11.29 -6.52 -8.59
C TYR A 276 11.84 -5.88 -9.87
N VAL A 277 11.82 -4.55 -9.98
CA VAL A 277 12.43 -3.86 -11.12
C VAL A 277 13.96 -3.96 -11.10
N ILE A 278 14.58 -3.88 -9.92
CA ILE A 278 16.05 -3.90 -9.79
C ILE A 278 16.62 -5.33 -9.83
N PHE A 279 15.95 -6.28 -9.17
CA PHE A 279 16.46 -7.63 -8.92
C PHE A 279 15.66 -8.75 -9.57
N GLY A 280 14.51 -8.43 -10.16
CA GLY A 280 13.67 -9.42 -10.83
C GLY A 280 14.28 -9.85 -12.16
N PHE A 281 14.28 -11.15 -12.42
CA PHE A 281 14.73 -11.74 -13.68
C PHE A 281 13.59 -12.49 -14.36
N ASP A 282 13.61 -12.54 -15.69
CA ASP A 282 12.59 -13.24 -16.47
C ASP A 282 12.90 -14.74 -16.51
N VAL A 283 11.93 -15.55 -16.07
CA VAL A 283 12.09 -17.01 -15.97
C VAL A 283 12.28 -17.65 -17.35
N LYS A 284 11.69 -17.04 -18.39
CA LYS A 284 11.73 -17.51 -19.79
C LYS A 284 13.13 -17.37 -20.41
N GLU A 285 13.88 -16.30 -20.11
CA GLU A 285 15.24 -16.12 -20.64
C GLU A 285 16.25 -17.14 -20.08
N PHE A 286 16.03 -17.61 -18.84
CA PHE A 286 16.88 -18.61 -18.20
C PHE A 286 16.64 -20.05 -18.69
N THR A 287 15.45 -20.34 -19.22
CA THR A 287 15.13 -21.67 -19.75
C THR A 287 15.56 -21.86 -21.21
N GLU A 288 15.75 -20.77 -21.97
CA GLU A 288 16.23 -20.82 -23.35
C GLU A 288 17.76 -20.81 -23.48
N THR A 289 18.49 -20.51 -22.40
CA THR A 289 19.95 -20.43 -22.37
C THR A 289 20.63 -21.63 -21.70
N ALA A 290 19.86 -22.62 -21.22
CA ALA A 290 20.33 -23.86 -20.60
C ALA A 290 20.12 -25.07 -21.53
#